data_AF-A0AAN0LT23-F1
#
_entry.id   AF-A0AAN0LT23-F1
#
_cell.length_a   1.000
_cell.length_b   1.000
_cell.length_c   1.000
_cell.angle_alpha   90.00
_cell.angle_beta   90.00
_cell.angle_gamma   90.00
#
_symmetry.space_group_name_H-M   'P 1'
#
loop_
_entity.id
_entity.type
_entity.pdbx_description
1 polymer ?
#
loop_
_entity_poly.entity_id
_entity_poly.type
_entity_poly.pdbx_seq_one_letter_code
_entity_poly.pdbx_strand_id
1 'polypeptide(L)'
;MSSIYRIKENMGTYTDTELRIANYILENKEYVITLSSQKLAEAVDSSAATVVRFSKKIGYKGFTHLKVELAKSKEDIEVIDSINRLITQDDSVQTMIQKSKFGNAETFDKTYKLLDVDQLVKAIETLKGARRIYLLGIGGSSLPKTRFISKVNTN
;
A
#
# COMPACT_ATOMS: atom_id res chain seq x y z
N MET A 1 -3.47 -4.09 11.94
CA MET A 1 -3.52 -4.41 10.48
C MET A 1 -4.53 -3.47 9.85
N SER A 2 -4.16 -2.70 8.83
CA SER A 2 -5.01 -1.61 8.29
C SER A 2 -6.34 -2.14 7.75
N SER A 3 -7.44 -1.45 8.04
CA SER A 3 -8.77 -1.82 7.55
C SER A 3 -8.87 -1.87 6.03
N ILE A 4 -8.11 -1.01 5.35
CA ILE A 4 -8.00 -1.00 3.89
C ILE A 4 -7.35 -2.27 3.36
N TYR A 5 -6.34 -2.80 4.06
CA TYR A 5 -5.67 -4.04 3.66
C TYR A 5 -6.63 -5.23 3.74
N ARG A 6 -7.39 -5.37 4.84
CA ARG A 6 -8.39 -6.45 5.00
C ARG A 6 -9.48 -6.43 3.93
N ILE A 7 -9.87 -5.23 3.48
CA ILE A 7 -10.81 -5.05 2.37
C ILE A 7 -10.19 -5.54 1.05
N LYS A 8 -8.93 -5.18 0.77
CA LYS A 8 -8.26 -5.56 -0.49
C LYS A 8 -7.92 -7.04 -0.57
N GLU A 9 -7.50 -7.66 0.54
CA GLU A 9 -7.06 -9.06 0.61
C GLU A 9 -8.18 -10.05 0.23
N ASN A 10 -9.44 -9.69 0.46
CA ASN A 10 -10.59 -10.59 0.24
C ASN A 10 -11.37 -10.24 -1.05
N MET A 11 -10.88 -9.33 -1.90
CA MET A 11 -11.58 -8.87 -3.11
C MET A 11 -12.03 -10.01 -4.03
N GLY A 12 -11.20 -11.05 -4.20
CA GLY A 12 -11.54 -12.22 -5.04
C GLY A 12 -12.62 -13.14 -4.47
N THR A 13 -13.12 -12.87 -3.26
CA THR A 13 -14.10 -13.71 -2.54
C THR A 13 -15.42 -12.99 -2.26
N TYR A 14 -15.55 -11.76 -2.74
CA TYR A 14 -16.71 -10.92 -2.52
C TYR A 14 -17.79 -11.22 -3.55
N THR A 15 -19.03 -11.25 -3.08
CA THR A 15 -20.21 -11.16 -3.96
C THR A 15 -20.29 -9.77 -4.59
N ASP A 16 -21.06 -9.59 -5.65
CA ASP A 16 -21.22 -8.28 -6.33
C ASP A 16 -21.64 -7.15 -5.37
N THR A 17 -22.52 -7.46 -4.42
CA THR A 17 -22.95 -6.49 -3.40
C THR A 17 -21.83 -6.17 -2.40
N GLU A 18 -21.03 -7.17 -2.01
CA GLU A 18 -19.87 -6.95 -1.15
C GLU A 18 -18.76 -6.17 -1.87
N LEU A 19 -18.57 -6.38 -3.18
CA LEU A 19 -17.66 -5.59 -4.01
C LEU A 19 -18.09 -4.13 -4.07
N ARG A 20 -19.38 -3.85 -4.27
CA ARG A 20 -19.92 -2.47 -4.22
C ARG A 20 -19.63 -1.81 -2.86
N ILE A 21 -19.89 -2.53 -1.76
CA ILE A 21 -19.57 -2.03 -0.41
C ILE A 21 -18.06 -1.77 -0.25
N ALA A 22 -17.22 -2.73 -0.65
CA ALA A 22 -15.77 -2.63 -0.56
C ALA A 22 -15.23 -1.43 -1.34
N ASN A 23 -15.60 -1.29 -2.61
CA ASN A 23 -15.15 -0.19 -3.47
C ASN A 23 -15.61 1.16 -2.93
N TYR A 24 -16.87 1.28 -2.52
CA TYR A 24 -17.38 2.52 -1.94
C TYR A 24 -16.59 2.95 -0.70
N ILE A 25 -16.23 2.01 0.18
CA ILE A 25 -15.41 2.29 1.37
C ILE A 25 -13.98 2.72 0.99
N LEU A 26 -13.39 2.10 -0.04
CA LEU A 26 -12.04 2.43 -0.49
C LEU A 26 -11.96 3.82 -1.13
N GLU A 27 -12.98 4.22 -1.88
CA GLU A 27 -13.05 5.50 -2.59
C GLU A 27 -13.50 6.66 -1.68
N ASN A 28 -14.39 6.39 -0.72
CA ASN A 28 -15.07 7.43 0.07
C ASN A 28 -14.79 7.30 1.58
N LYS A 29 -13.57 6.86 1.96
CA LYS A 29 -13.19 6.55 3.34
C LYS A 29 -13.59 7.63 4.35
N GLU A 30 -13.29 8.90 4.04
CA GLU A 30 -13.55 10.03 4.94
C GLU A 30 -15.05 10.28 5.16
N TYR A 31 -15.86 9.99 4.16
CA TYR A 31 -17.29 10.12 4.28
C TYR A 31 -17.87 8.94 5.07
N VAL A 32 -17.42 7.71 4.77
CA VAL A 32 -17.90 6.47 5.39
C VAL A 32 -17.77 6.47 6.91
N ILE A 33 -16.70 7.04 7.48
CA ILE A 33 -16.54 7.12 8.95
C ILE A 33 -17.69 7.89 9.63
N THR A 34 -18.34 8.81 8.91
CA THR A 34 -19.48 9.60 9.40
C THR A 34 -20.83 8.89 9.22
N LEU A 35 -20.92 7.90 8.33
CA LEU A 35 -22.18 7.26 7.96
C LEU A 35 -22.70 6.25 8.99
N SER A 36 -24.01 6.05 9.03
CA SER A 36 -24.63 4.86 9.63
C SER A 36 -24.56 3.67 8.67
N SER A 37 -24.75 2.44 9.17
CA SER A 37 -24.83 1.25 8.30
C SER A 37 -25.98 1.34 7.29
N GLN A 38 -27.06 2.03 7.66
CA GLN A 38 -28.21 2.26 6.78
C GLN A 38 -27.88 3.26 5.68
N LYS A 39 -27.19 4.36 5.99
CA LYS A 39 -26.77 5.34 4.97
C LYS A 39 -25.74 4.78 4.00
N LEU A 40 -24.81 3.96 4.48
CA LEU A 40 -23.89 3.25 3.58
C LEU A 40 -24.64 2.24 2.71
N ALA A 41 -25.62 1.53 3.27
CA ALA A 41 -26.43 0.57 2.52
C ALA A 41 -27.25 1.26 1.41
N GLU A 42 -27.82 2.44 1.68
CA GLU A 42 -28.51 3.27 0.68
C GLU A 42 -27.56 3.68 -0.45
N ALA A 43 -26.33 4.09 -0.12
CA ALA A 43 -25.36 4.56 -1.12
C ALA A 43 -24.86 3.47 -2.08
N VAL A 44 -24.95 2.21 -1.68
CA VAL A 44 -24.45 1.05 -2.46
C VAL A 44 -25.57 0.11 -2.90
N ASP A 45 -26.83 0.53 -2.75
CA ASP A 45 -28.02 -0.24 -3.08
C ASP A 45 -27.99 -1.65 -2.45
N SER A 46 -28.00 -1.65 -1.11
CA SER A 46 -27.93 -2.83 -0.26
C SER A 46 -28.77 -2.66 1.01
N SER A 47 -28.65 -3.59 1.96
CA SER A 47 -29.31 -3.52 3.26
C SER A 47 -28.31 -3.31 4.40
N ALA A 48 -28.75 -2.62 5.46
CA ALA A 48 -27.91 -2.39 6.65
C ALA A 48 -27.38 -3.70 7.25
N ALA A 49 -28.18 -4.77 7.19
CA ALA A 49 -27.77 -6.11 7.62
C ALA A 49 -26.60 -6.66 6.76
N THR A 50 -26.61 -6.41 5.45
CA THR A 50 -25.52 -6.80 4.54
C THR A 50 -24.24 -6.04 4.86
N VAL A 51 -24.31 -4.74 5.12
CA VAL A 51 -23.15 -3.93 5.54
C VAL A 51 -22.54 -4.46 6.85
N VAL A 52 -23.39 -4.82 7.82
CA VAL A 52 -22.92 -5.41 9.09
C VAL A 52 -22.31 -6.79 8.88
N ARG A 53 -22.91 -7.65 8.05
CA ARG A 53 -22.35 -8.96 7.70
C ARG A 53 -21.02 -8.85 6.97
N PHE A 54 -20.91 -7.95 6.00
CA PHE A 54 -19.66 -7.65 5.30
C PHE A 54 -18.56 -7.25 6.29
N SER A 55 -18.87 -6.31 7.20
CA SER A 55 -17.93 -5.87 8.24
C SER A 55 -17.46 -7.03 9.12
N LYS A 56 -18.34 -7.99 9.43
CA LYS A 56 -18.00 -9.21 10.16
C LYS A 56 -17.15 -10.17 9.34
N LYS A 57 -17.48 -10.37 8.06
CA LYS A 57 -16.74 -11.23 7.12
C LYS A 57 -15.27 -10.83 7.02
N ILE A 58 -14.98 -9.52 7.00
CA ILE A 58 -13.60 -9.01 6.92
C ILE A 58 -12.89 -8.88 8.30
N GLY A 59 -13.52 -9.39 9.37
CA GLY A 59 -12.90 -9.56 10.69
C GLY A 59 -13.23 -8.51 11.75
N TYR A 60 -14.28 -7.70 11.58
CA TYR A 60 -14.72 -6.74 12.60
C TYR A 60 -15.95 -7.24 13.36
N LYS A 61 -16.20 -6.68 14.56
CA LYS A 61 -17.40 -7.03 15.35
C LYS A 61 -18.71 -6.52 14.70
N GLY A 62 -18.61 -5.59 13.77
CA GLY A 62 -19.72 -4.96 13.04
C GLY A 62 -19.28 -3.66 12.38
N PHE A 63 -20.21 -2.94 11.76
CA PHE A 63 -19.89 -1.73 11.00
C PHE A 63 -19.30 -0.62 11.87
N THR A 64 -19.81 -0.40 13.08
CA THR A 64 -19.25 0.60 14.01
C THR A 64 -17.79 0.30 14.35
N HIS A 65 -17.44 -0.96 14.59
CA HIS A 65 -16.05 -1.36 14.86
C HIS A 65 -15.15 -1.12 13.63
N LEU A 66 -15.64 -1.40 12.42
CA LEU A 66 -14.95 -1.07 11.18
C LEU A 66 -14.70 0.45 11.04
N LYS A 67 -15.70 1.29 11.33
CA LYS A 67 -15.55 2.76 11.25
C LYS A 67 -14.49 3.30 12.21
N VAL A 68 -14.45 2.79 13.45
CA VAL A 68 -13.44 3.18 14.45
C VAL A 68 -12.04 2.86 13.94
N GLU A 69 -11.83 1.67 13.40
CA GLU A 69 -10.53 1.24 12.87
C GLU A 69 -10.17 1.99 11.57
N LEU A 70 -11.16 2.35 10.75
CA LEU A 70 -10.95 3.24 9.59
C LEU A 70 -10.53 4.66 10.03
N ALA A 71 -11.10 5.19 11.11
CA ALA A 71 -10.76 6.51 11.65
C ALA A 71 -9.34 6.54 12.25
N LYS A 72 -8.93 5.51 13.00
CA LYS A 72 -7.54 5.39 13.50
C LYS A 72 -6.51 5.39 12.38
N SER A 73 -6.83 4.75 11.25
CA SER A 73 -5.96 4.77 10.07
C SER A 73 -5.89 6.13 9.37
N LYS A 74 -6.65 7.14 9.81
CA LYS A 74 -6.53 8.55 9.37
C LYS A 74 -5.54 9.30 10.27
N GLU A 75 -5.56 9.08 11.58
CA GLU A 75 -4.54 9.61 12.51
C GLU A 75 -3.14 9.08 12.15
N ASP A 76 -3.04 7.79 11.81
CA ASP A 76 -1.81 7.20 11.25
C ASP A 76 -1.33 7.87 9.96
N ILE A 77 -2.19 8.66 9.26
CA ILE A 77 -1.88 9.42 8.05
C ILE A 77 -1.58 10.89 8.35
N GLU A 78 -2.31 11.54 9.26
CA GLU A 78 -2.05 12.94 9.64
C GLU A 78 -0.79 13.08 10.51
N VAL A 79 -0.44 12.06 11.29
CA VAL A 79 0.86 11.99 11.98
C VAL A 79 2.02 11.84 10.97
N ILE A 80 1.78 11.38 9.73
CA ILE A 80 2.82 11.16 8.69
C ILE A 80 3.46 12.47 8.21
N ASP A 81 2.69 13.55 8.14
CA ASP A 81 3.23 14.82 7.62
C ASP A 81 4.11 15.53 8.67
N SER A 82 3.95 15.16 9.94
CA SER A 82 4.67 15.75 11.09
C SER A 82 5.80 14.86 11.64
N ILE A 83 5.91 13.60 11.22
CA ILE A 83 7.02 12.74 11.63
C ILE A 83 8.29 13.14 10.87
N ASN A 84 9.30 13.61 11.61
CA ASN A 84 10.69 13.59 11.16
C ASN A 84 11.03 12.14 10.73
N ARG A 85 11.25 11.95 9.42
CA ARG A 85 11.35 10.62 8.78
C ARG A 85 12.61 9.85 9.13
N LEU A 86 13.57 10.51 9.80
CA LEU A 86 14.74 9.85 10.35
C LEU A 86 14.36 9.04 11.59
N ILE A 87 14.76 7.77 11.60
CA ILE A 87 14.69 6.95 12.80
C ILE A 87 15.72 7.50 13.80
N THR A 88 15.24 7.85 14.99
CA THR A 88 16.05 8.39 16.09
C THR A 88 16.09 7.42 17.25
N GLN A 89 17.07 7.57 18.15
CA GLN A 89 17.21 6.68 19.32
C GLN A 89 16.02 6.76 20.28
N ASP A 90 15.31 7.89 20.30
CA ASP A 90 14.15 8.12 21.15
C ASP A 90 12.84 7.54 20.57
N ASP A 91 12.86 6.98 19.36
CA ASP A 91 11.65 6.42 18.75
C ASP A 91 11.24 5.12 19.45
N SER A 92 9.95 5.01 19.76
CA SER A 92 9.38 3.71 20.12
C SER A 92 9.48 2.73 18.93
N VAL A 93 9.57 1.43 19.21
CA VAL A 93 9.63 0.38 18.16
C VAL A 93 8.50 0.52 17.14
N GLN A 94 7.29 0.86 17.61
CA GLN A 94 6.14 1.10 16.73
C GLN A 94 6.38 2.29 15.79
N THR A 95 6.94 3.38 16.30
CA THR A 95 7.29 4.57 15.50
C THR A 95 8.39 4.25 14.48
N MET A 96 9.41 3.49 14.87
CA MET A 96 10.48 3.04 13.97
C MET A 96 9.94 2.24 12.79
N ILE A 97 9.01 1.30 13.06
CA ILE A 97 8.36 0.49 12.01
C ILE A 97 7.59 1.39 11.03
N GLN A 98 6.82 2.36 11.54
CA GLN A 98 6.08 3.29 10.69
C GLN A 98 7.02 4.15 9.85
N LYS A 99 8.03 4.79 10.47
CA LYS A 99 9.05 5.59 9.77
C LYS A 99 9.73 4.80 8.64
N SER A 100 10.17 3.57 8.93
CA SER A 100 10.80 2.69 7.93
C SER A 100 9.85 2.38 6.77
N LYS A 101 8.62 1.97 7.08
CA LYS A 101 7.61 1.65 6.05
C LYS A 101 7.35 2.83 5.13
N PHE A 102 7.13 4.03 5.70
CA PHE A 102 6.80 5.21 4.92
C PHE A 102 8.01 5.76 4.14
N GLY A 103 9.19 5.80 4.76
CA GLY A 103 10.42 6.20 4.09
C GLY A 103 10.74 5.31 2.88
N ASN A 104 10.53 4.00 3.00
CA ASN A 104 10.70 3.07 1.89
C ASN A 104 9.66 3.29 0.78
N ALA A 105 8.37 3.46 1.14
CA ALA A 105 7.31 3.69 0.16
C ALA A 105 7.53 4.98 -0.65
N GLU A 106 7.91 6.08 0.02
CA GLU A 106 8.24 7.34 -0.65
C GLU A 106 9.49 7.21 -1.52
N THR A 107 10.52 6.51 -1.05
CA THR A 107 11.73 6.25 -1.84
C THR A 107 11.40 5.52 -3.13
N PHE A 108 10.52 4.51 -3.07
CA PHE A 108 10.04 3.84 -4.27
C PHE A 108 9.28 4.78 -5.18
N ASP A 109 8.28 5.51 -4.68
CA ASP A 109 7.48 6.44 -5.48
C ASP A 109 8.35 7.48 -6.20
N LYS A 110 9.30 8.10 -5.49
CA LYS A 110 10.27 9.04 -6.08
C LYS A 110 11.16 8.37 -7.12
N THR A 111 11.67 7.17 -6.85
CA THR A 111 12.53 6.44 -7.79
C THR A 111 11.80 6.14 -9.09
N TYR A 112 10.57 5.64 -9.01
CA TYR A 112 9.76 5.31 -10.20
C TYR A 112 9.36 6.56 -10.98
N LYS A 113 9.09 7.68 -10.32
CA LYS A 113 8.79 8.97 -10.98
C LYS A 113 9.96 9.53 -11.79
N LEU A 114 11.20 9.18 -11.43
CA LEU A 114 12.40 9.62 -12.15
C LEU A 114 12.72 8.72 -13.35
N LEU A 115 11.99 7.62 -13.56
CA LEU A 115 12.24 6.73 -14.69
C LEU A 115 11.76 7.39 -15.99
N ASP A 116 12.72 7.60 -16.88
CA ASP A 116 12.47 7.92 -18.28
C ASP A 116 12.53 6.61 -19.10
N VAL A 117 11.40 6.26 -19.72
CA VAL A 117 11.26 5.01 -20.48
C VAL A 117 12.18 4.99 -21.70
N ASP A 118 12.34 6.11 -22.39
CA ASP A 118 13.18 6.19 -23.59
C ASP A 118 14.66 6.05 -23.25
N GLN A 119 15.09 6.65 -22.13
CA GLN A 119 16.44 6.47 -21.60
C GLN A 119 16.69 5.02 -21.17
N LEU A 120 15.71 4.39 -20.54
CA LEU A 120 15.82 2.99 -20.12
C LEU A 120 15.97 2.05 -21.32
N VAL A 121 15.18 2.25 -22.38
CA VAL A 121 15.29 1.48 -23.63
C VAL A 121 16.67 1.64 -24.26
N LYS A 122 17.20 2.87 -24.34
CA LYS A 122 18.57 3.11 -24.85
C LYS A 122 19.64 2.41 -24.02
N ALA A 123 19.51 2.44 -22.69
CA ALA A 123 20.43 1.74 -21.80
C ALA A 123 20.38 0.22 -22.02
N ILE A 124 19.19 -0.35 -22.19
CA ILE A 124 19.01 -1.79 -22.45
C ILE A 124 19.68 -2.20 -23.77
N GLU A 125 19.46 -1.47 -24.87
CA GLU A 125 20.08 -1.80 -26.15
C GLU A 125 21.61 -1.66 -26.11
N THR A 126 22.12 -0.65 -25.40
CA THR A 126 23.56 -0.49 -25.16
C THR A 126 24.15 -1.69 -24.42
N LEU A 127 23.45 -2.19 -23.40
CA LEU A 127 23.88 -3.35 -22.62
C LEU A 127 23.82 -4.64 -23.45
N LYS A 128 22.79 -4.83 -24.28
CA LYS A 128 22.65 -6.01 -25.16
C LYS A 128 23.76 -6.10 -26.21
N GLY A 129 24.21 -4.96 -26.75
CA GLY A 129 25.31 -4.90 -27.71
C GLY A 129 26.70 -5.03 -27.08
N ALA A 130 26.81 -4.99 -25.75
CA ALA A 130 28.09 -5.00 -25.08
C ALA A 130 28.72 -6.40 -25.04
N ARG A 131 29.94 -6.54 -25.56
CA ARG A 131 30.71 -7.78 -25.48
C ARG A 131 31.07 -8.17 -24.03
N ARG A 132 31.24 -7.17 -23.16
CA ARG A 132 31.60 -7.32 -21.75
C ARG A 132 30.99 -6.19 -20.93
N ILE A 133 30.41 -6.53 -19.79
CA ILE A 133 29.83 -5.58 -18.83
C ILE A 133 30.59 -5.72 -17.51
N TYR A 134 31.12 -4.62 -16.98
CA TYR A 134 31.80 -4.58 -15.69
C TYR A 134 30.90 -3.92 -14.64
N LEU A 135 30.64 -4.62 -13.54
CA LEU A 135 29.80 -4.12 -12.44
C LEU A 135 30.65 -3.88 -11.20
N LEU A 136 30.80 -2.61 -10.82
CA LEU A 136 31.61 -2.16 -9.68
C LEU A 136 30.71 -1.74 -8.53
N GLY A 137 31.06 -2.12 -7.31
CA GLY A 137 30.23 -1.83 -6.14
C GLY A 137 30.79 -2.49 -4.89
N ILE A 138 30.82 -1.73 -3.79
CA ILE A 138 31.43 -2.11 -2.51
C ILE A 138 30.33 -2.09 -1.44
N GLY A 139 30.43 -2.97 -0.43
CA GLY A 139 29.49 -3.03 0.69
C GLY A 139 28.05 -3.27 0.24
N GLY A 140 27.11 -2.44 0.72
CA GLY A 140 25.69 -2.54 0.36
C GLY A 140 25.41 -2.47 -1.15
N SER A 141 26.27 -1.80 -1.91
CA SER A 141 26.16 -1.72 -3.38
C SER A 141 26.57 -3.01 -4.10
N SER A 142 27.04 -4.04 -3.37
CA SER A 142 27.30 -5.37 -3.94
C SER A 142 26.02 -6.15 -4.25
N LEU A 143 24.97 -5.98 -3.43
CA LEU A 143 23.72 -6.74 -3.56
C LEU A 143 22.96 -6.47 -4.87
N PRO A 144 22.76 -5.20 -5.29
CA PRO A 144 22.10 -4.92 -6.57
C PRO A 144 22.87 -5.49 -7.77
N LYS A 145 24.22 -5.53 -7.72
CA LYS A 145 25.04 -6.12 -8.78
C LYS A 145 24.75 -7.61 -8.96
N THR A 146 24.75 -8.37 -7.86
CA THR A 146 24.48 -9.82 -7.93
C THR A 146 23.09 -10.08 -8.50
N ARG A 147 22.08 -9.29 -8.09
CA ARG A 147 20.72 -9.36 -8.66
C ARG A 147 20.66 -9.00 -10.15
N PHE A 148 21.44 -8.02 -10.59
CA PHE A 148 21.52 -7.66 -12.00
C PHE A 148 22.11 -8.81 -12.82
N ILE A 149 23.22 -9.39 -12.37
CA ILE A 149 23.87 -10.54 -13.03
C ILE A 149 22.89 -11.72 -13.17
N SER A 150 22.18 -12.07 -12.10
CA SER A 150 21.23 -13.20 -12.14
C SER A 150 20.08 -12.98 -13.15
N LYS A 151 19.65 -11.73 -13.34
CA LYS A 151 18.57 -11.38 -14.27
C LYS A 151 19.02 -11.30 -15.73
N VAL A 152 20.28 -10.92 -15.99
CA VAL A 152 20.80 -10.79 -17.35
C VAL A 152 21.31 -12.12 -17.90
N ASN A 153 21.78 -13.01 -17.03
CA ASN A 153 22.26 -14.35 -17.41
C ASN A 153 21.15 -15.41 -17.48
N THR A 154 19.90 -15.08 -17.16
CA THR A 154 18.75 -15.97 -17.33
C THR A 154 18.16 -15.79 -18.73
N ASN A 155 18.84 -16.37 -19.72
CA ASN A 155 18.30 -16.77 -21.02
C ASN A 155 18.65 -18.24 -21.23
#